data_AF-A0A2N5Z6B6-F1
#
_entry.id   AF-A0A2N5Z6B6-F1
#
_cell.length_a   1.000
_cell.length_b   1.000
_cell.length_c   1.000
_cell.angle_alpha   90.00
_cell.angle_beta   90.00
_cell.angle_gamma   90.00
#
_symmetry.space_group_name_H-M   'P 1'
#
loop_
_entity.id
_entity.type
_entity.pdbx_description
1 polymer ?
#
loop_
_entity_poly.entity_id
_entity_poly.type
_entity_poly.pdbx_seq_one_letter_code
_entity_poly.pdbx_strand_id
1 'polypeptide(L)'
;MVKFLSSMRFAFWLLITIIIWFFMGVILAKSDTYYNDFKSMSNMLTIDWLENEAINISLVLIWFLGLCLIAFLLAINFIFCSWNNLLKISLNRKNIRAFLLLSLHFMFVIIMAFHLGAMIFGFKYSDIELMPGDSYSFENQYSVKLDSVHYTDDTSVLKLKFKEMRDHQTKDKFHYQDNYARISLYQNEELLEDGIMKMLMPFHYENIRISMIQFYLPKKGNFQTPGVKINIVKDLFAEAFFISYAIEIVLLLSFVIFTWRKR
;
A
#
# COMPACT_ATOMS: atom_id res chain seq x y z
N MET A 1 23.46 -14.34 24.92
CA MET A 1 22.90 -13.54 23.80
C MET A 1 21.72 -14.22 23.11
N VAL A 2 21.88 -15.43 22.53
CA VAL A 2 20.82 -16.14 21.78
C VAL A 2 19.54 -16.39 22.59
N LYS A 3 19.64 -16.73 23.89
CA LYS A 3 18.47 -16.90 24.78
C LYS A 3 17.67 -15.62 25.01
N PHE A 4 18.34 -14.46 25.00
CA PHE A 4 17.68 -13.16 25.15
C PHE A 4 16.94 -12.79 23.85
N LEU A 5 17.64 -12.91 22.72
CA LEU A 5 17.09 -12.63 21.39
C LEU A 5 15.92 -13.53 21.01
N SER A 6 15.83 -14.76 21.53
CA SER A 6 14.70 -15.68 21.30
C SER A 6 13.58 -15.57 22.34
N SER A 7 13.66 -14.63 23.29
CA SER A 7 12.72 -14.56 24.39
C SER A 7 11.40 -13.88 24.00
N MET A 8 10.27 -14.39 24.51
CA MET A 8 8.95 -13.77 24.36
C MET A 8 8.87 -12.39 25.03
N ARG A 9 9.65 -12.17 26.10
CA ARG A 9 9.73 -10.87 26.78
C ARG A 9 10.31 -9.80 25.86
N PHE A 10 11.37 -10.13 25.11
CA PHE A 10 11.96 -9.21 24.15
C PHE A 10 10.98 -8.89 23.01
N ALA A 11 10.31 -9.91 22.46
CA ALA A 11 9.25 -9.73 21.46
C ALA A 11 8.14 -8.78 21.94
N PHE A 12 7.64 -9.00 23.16
CA PHE A 12 6.60 -8.18 23.78
C PHE A 12 7.00 -6.71 23.88
N TRP A 13 8.23 -6.43 24.34
CA TRP A 13 8.72 -5.06 24.43
C TRP A 13 8.90 -4.43 23.05
N LEU A 14 9.42 -5.16 22.06
CA LEU A 14 9.52 -4.67 20.69
C LEU A 14 8.13 -4.31 20.11
N LEU A 15 7.10 -5.12 20.36
CA LEU A 15 5.74 -4.83 19.93
C LEU A 15 5.19 -3.54 20.58
N ILE A 16 5.38 -3.37 21.89
CA ILE A 16 5.02 -2.12 22.57
C ILE A 16 5.76 -0.93 21.95
N THR A 17 7.06 -1.06 21.73
CA THR A 17 7.88 0.00 21.11
C THR A 17 7.36 0.35 19.72
N ILE A 18 7.04 -0.64 18.88
CA ILE A 18 6.45 -0.42 17.55
C ILE A 18 5.13 0.35 17.64
N ILE A 19 4.23 -0.04 18.54
CA ILE A 19 2.94 0.64 18.73
C ILE A 19 3.14 2.12 19.09
N ILE A 20 4.02 2.38 20.05
CA ILE A 20 4.37 3.75 20.47
C ILE A 20 4.99 4.52 19.29
N TRP A 21 5.89 3.88 18.53
CA TRP A 21 6.57 4.49 17.40
C TRP A 21 5.61 4.85 16.25
N PHE A 22 4.62 3.98 15.96
CA PHE A 22 3.55 4.30 15.02
C PHE A 22 2.69 5.47 15.48
N PHE A 23 2.36 5.53 16.78
CA PHE A 23 1.59 6.65 17.33
C PHE A 23 2.32 7.98 17.15
N MET A 24 3.65 8.00 17.36
CA MET A 24 4.48 9.16 17.03
C MET A 24 4.38 9.52 15.54
N GLY A 25 4.45 8.53 14.65
CA GLY A 25 4.28 8.75 13.20
C GLY A 25 2.94 9.40 12.84
N VAL A 26 1.85 8.98 13.48
CA VAL A 26 0.51 9.58 13.28
C VAL A 26 0.48 11.03 13.75
N ILE A 27 1.13 11.36 14.87
CA ILE A 27 1.22 12.75 15.35
C ILE A 27 2.03 13.60 14.37
N LEU A 28 3.18 13.10 13.91
CA LEU A 28 4.03 13.81 12.95
C LEU A 28 3.30 14.02 11.62
N ALA A 29 2.61 13.01 11.09
CA ALA A 29 1.86 13.11 9.84
C ALA A 29 0.71 14.12 9.87
N LYS A 30 0.20 14.46 11.07
CA LYS A 30 -0.84 15.49 11.25
C LYS A 30 -0.28 16.90 11.45
N SER A 31 1.02 17.03 11.66
CA SER A 31 1.67 18.33 11.83
C SER A 31 1.85 19.01 10.49
N ASP A 32 1.46 20.28 10.37
CA ASP A 32 1.66 21.09 9.16
C ASP A 32 3.13 21.15 8.74
N THR A 33 4.06 21.05 9.70
CA THR A 33 5.51 21.07 9.46
C THR A 33 6.00 19.84 8.70
N TYR A 34 5.45 18.65 8.97
CA TYR A 34 5.93 17.37 8.43
C TYR A 34 4.95 16.72 7.45
N TYR A 35 3.77 17.31 7.26
CA TYR A 35 2.74 16.78 6.37
C TYR A 35 3.26 16.54 4.94
N ASN A 36 4.03 17.48 4.40
CA ASN A 36 4.58 17.37 3.05
C ASN A 36 5.62 16.24 2.94
N ASP A 37 6.42 16.00 3.97
CA ASP A 37 7.40 14.90 3.99
C ASP A 37 6.69 13.54 3.96
N PHE A 38 5.64 13.37 4.77
CA PHE A 38 4.80 12.16 4.76
C PHE A 38 4.05 12.00 3.44
N LYS A 39 3.55 13.10 2.86
CA LYS A 39 2.88 13.09 1.56
C LYS A 39 3.86 12.66 0.45
N SER A 40 5.09 13.19 0.46
CA SER A 40 6.15 12.82 -0.48
C SER A 40 6.48 11.32 -0.37
N MET A 41 6.72 10.83 0.85
CA MET A 41 6.96 9.40 1.12
C MET A 41 5.79 8.51 0.66
N SER A 42 4.55 8.99 0.75
CA SER A 42 3.37 8.27 0.29
C SER A 42 3.21 8.27 -1.23
N ASN A 43 3.81 9.22 -1.96
CA ASN A 43 3.52 9.43 -3.38
C ASN A 43 4.48 8.72 -4.34
N MET A 44 5.60 8.19 -3.85
CA MET A 44 6.61 7.46 -4.61
C MET A 44 7.02 6.17 -3.88
N LEU A 45 7.96 5.40 -4.44
CA LEU A 45 8.53 4.25 -3.72
C LEU A 45 9.39 4.73 -2.55
N THR A 46 9.51 3.88 -1.53
CA THR A 46 10.30 4.22 -0.35
C THR A 46 11.77 4.41 -0.69
N ILE A 47 12.30 3.63 -1.64
CA ILE A 47 13.69 3.78 -2.10
C ILE A 47 13.89 5.11 -2.85
N ASP A 48 12.98 5.46 -3.76
CA ASP A 48 13.03 6.72 -4.51
C ASP A 48 12.95 7.91 -3.54
N TRP A 49 12.09 7.83 -2.52
CA TRP A 49 11.97 8.86 -1.50
C TRP A 49 13.26 9.01 -0.69
N LEU A 50 13.90 7.90 -0.29
CA LEU A 50 15.16 7.92 0.44
C LEU A 50 16.30 8.55 -0.38
N GLU A 51 16.34 8.26 -1.68
CA GLU A 51 17.41 8.74 -2.57
C GLU A 51 17.24 10.20 -3.00
N ASN A 52 16.01 10.67 -3.23
CA ASN A 52 15.75 11.97 -3.83
C ASN A 52 15.32 13.06 -2.84
N GLU A 53 14.48 12.70 -1.86
CA GLU A 53 13.76 13.68 -1.02
C GLU A 53 14.25 13.68 0.43
N ALA A 54 14.71 12.53 0.95
CA ALA A 54 15.14 12.39 2.33
C ALA A 54 16.53 12.98 2.64
N ILE A 55 17.18 13.64 1.69
CA ILE A 55 18.57 14.14 1.81
C ILE A 55 18.69 15.20 2.93
N ASN A 56 17.65 16.00 3.15
CA ASN A 56 17.59 16.87 4.31
C ASN A 56 17.15 16.05 5.53
N ILE A 57 18.00 15.97 6.56
CA ILE A 57 17.72 15.23 7.81
C ILE A 57 16.45 15.78 8.46
N SER A 58 15.30 15.21 8.08
CA SER A 58 14.00 15.51 8.64
C SER A 58 13.72 14.57 9.81
N LEU A 59 12.86 15.02 10.73
CA LEU A 59 12.38 14.16 11.81
C LEU A 59 11.65 12.92 11.28
N VAL A 60 11.06 13.02 10.08
CA VAL A 60 10.40 11.91 9.38
C VAL A 60 11.40 10.83 8.96
N LEU A 61 12.57 11.20 8.46
CA LEU A 61 13.63 10.23 8.15
C LEU A 61 14.10 9.50 9.42
N ILE A 62 14.35 10.21 10.51
CA ILE A 62 14.76 9.61 11.79
C ILE A 62 13.67 8.64 12.29
N TRP A 63 12.41 9.06 12.21
CA TRP A 63 11.27 8.22 12.55
C TRP A 63 11.23 6.96 11.68
N PHE A 64 11.37 7.10 10.37
CA PHE A 64 11.35 5.97 9.44
C PHE A 64 12.50 4.98 9.70
N LEU A 65 13.74 5.47 9.86
CA LEU A 65 14.89 4.63 10.20
C LEU A 65 14.73 3.91 11.54
N GLY A 66 14.16 4.59 12.54
CA GLY A 66 13.81 3.97 13.81
C GLY A 66 12.79 2.85 13.65
N LEU A 67 11.76 3.05 12.82
CA LEU A 67 10.76 2.02 12.52
C LEU A 67 11.41 0.80 11.86
N CYS A 68 12.28 1.02 10.87
CA CYS A 68 13.04 -0.03 10.19
C CYS A 68 13.95 -0.79 11.17
N LEU A 69 14.63 -0.09 12.08
CA LEU A 69 15.49 -0.73 13.08
C LEU A 69 14.68 -1.62 14.04
N ILE A 70 13.55 -1.14 14.54
CA ILE A 70 12.71 -1.93 15.46
C ILE A 70 12.12 -3.15 14.72
N ALA A 71 11.65 -2.96 13.49
CA ALA A 71 11.16 -4.05 12.64
C ALA A 71 12.25 -5.10 12.37
N PHE A 72 13.48 -4.67 12.11
CA PHE A 72 14.63 -5.55 11.93
C PHE A 72 14.95 -6.35 13.21
N LEU A 73 14.95 -5.70 14.37
CA LEU A 73 15.12 -6.39 15.66
C LEU A 73 14.02 -7.41 15.93
N LEU A 74 12.77 -7.10 15.54
CA LEU A 74 11.64 -8.02 15.64
C LEU A 74 11.84 -9.22 14.70
N ALA A 75 12.27 -9.00 13.46
CA ALA A 75 12.57 -10.07 12.51
C ALA A 75 13.69 -10.99 13.03
N ILE A 76 14.76 -10.43 13.63
CA ILE A 76 15.82 -11.21 14.28
C ILE A 76 15.24 -12.06 15.41
N ASN A 77 14.47 -11.44 16.32
CA ASN A 77 13.84 -12.16 17.43
C ASN A 77 12.99 -13.32 16.93
N PHE A 78 12.21 -13.07 15.89
CA PHE A 78 11.33 -14.01 15.26
C PHE A 78 12.08 -15.21 14.66
N ILE A 79 13.16 -14.97 13.91
CA ILE A 79 14.01 -16.02 13.34
C ILE A 79 14.60 -16.89 14.47
N PHE A 80 15.18 -16.27 15.51
CA PHE A 80 15.79 -17.01 16.62
C PHE A 80 14.76 -17.81 17.43
N CYS A 81 13.56 -17.29 17.64
CA CYS A 81 12.47 -18.00 18.31
C CYS A 81 12.02 -19.21 17.47
N SER A 82 11.84 -19.02 16.16
CA SER A 82 11.44 -20.07 15.23
C SER A 82 12.48 -21.19 15.16
N TRP A 83 13.77 -20.83 15.04
CA TRP A 83 14.86 -21.81 14.93
C TRP A 83 15.10 -22.60 16.22
N ASN A 84 15.23 -21.91 17.36
CA ASN A 84 15.65 -22.55 18.60
C ASN A 84 14.55 -23.33 19.30
N ASN A 85 13.29 -22.88 19.17
CA ASN A 85 12.18 -23.45 19.90
C ASN A 85 11.27 -24.25 18.96
N LEU A 86 10.70 -23.59 17.95
CA LEU A 86 9.61 -24.18 17.16
C LEU A 86 10.08 -25.26 16.19
N LEU A 87 11.18 -25.03 15.47
CA LEU A 87 11.72 -25.97 14.48
C LEU A 87 12.11 -27.30 15.12
N LYS A 88 12.83 -27.24 16.27
CA LYS A 88 13.22 -28.45 17.01
C LYS A 88 12.02 -29.24 17.54
N ILE A 89 10.98 -28.55 18.04
CA ILE A 89 9.77 -29.19 18.56
C ILE A 89 8.94 -29.81 17.41
N SER A 90 8.87 -29.11 16.28
CA SER A 90 8.11 -29.54 15.10
C SER A 90 8.71 -30.77 14.42
N LEU A 91 10.05 -30.83 14.30
CA LEU A 91 10.74 -31.96 13.65
C LEU A 91 10.76 -33.24 14.51
N ASN A 92 10.91 -33.11 15.83
CA ASN A 92 11.12 -34.28 16.70
C ASN A 92 9.83 -34.93 17.22
N ARG A 93 8.68 -34.26 17.11
CA ARG A 93 7.40 -34.79 17.57
C ARG A 93 6.37 -34.51 16.49
N LYS A 94 5.51 -35.50 16.15
CA LYS A 94 4.33 -35.35 15.26
C LYS A 94 3.25 -34.44 15.90
N ASN A 95 3.66 -33.28 16.41
CA ASN A 95 2.83 -32.32 17.10
C ASN A 95 2.33 -31.30 16.07
N ILE A 96 1.17 -31.61 15.50
CA ILE A 96 0.49 -30.76 14.51
C ILE A 96 0.37 -29.30 14.95
N ARG A 97 0.25 -29.03 16.26
CA ARG A 97 0.19 -27.65 16.79
C ARG A 97 1.50 -26.89 16.61
N ALA A 98 2.62 -27.55 16.91
CA ALA A 98 3.94 -26.96 16.73
C ALA A 98 4.27 -26.75 15.25
N PHE A 99 3.83 -27.69 14.40
CA PHE A 99 3.94 -27.54 12.95
C PHE A 99 3.12 -26.35 12.43
N LEU A 100 1.83 -26.28 12.76
CA LEU A 100 0.95 -25.16 12.34
C LEU A 100 1.47 -23.80 12.82
N LEU A 101 1.98 -23.72 14.06
CA LEU A 101 2.58 -22.50 14.59
C LEU A 101 3.86 -22.12 13.83
N LEU A 102 4.70 -23.10 13.47
CA LEU A 102 5.88 -22.87 12.64
C LEU A 102 5.50 -22.43 11.22
N SER A 103 4.46 -23.03 10.63
CA SER A 103 3.94 -22.63 9.31
C SER A 103 3.42 -21.20 9.32
N LEU A 104 2.65 -20.81 10.34
CA LEU A 104 2.23 -19.42 10.55
C LEU A 104 3.45 -18.50 10.61
N HIS A 105 4.49 -18.91 11.34
CA HIS A 105 5.69 -18.11 11.44
C HIS A 105 6.37 -17.91 10.07
N PHE A 106 6.49 -18.99 9.31
CA PHE A 106 7.08 -18.92 7.98
C PHE A 106 6.27 -18.04 7.02
N MET A 107 4.94 -18.15 7.05
CA MET A 107 4.05 -17.30 6.25
C MET A 107 4.18 -15.82 6.61
N PHE A 108 4.28 -15.49 7.90
CA PHE A 108 4.51 -14.12 8.32
C PHE A 108 5.81 -13.54 7.73
N VAL A 109 6.90 -14.32 7.68
CA VAL A 109 8.17 -13.87 7.05
C VAL A 109 8.00 -13.64 5.56
N ILE A 110 7.28 -14.53 4.86
CA ILE A 110 6.99 -14.37 3.43
C ILE A 110 6.19 -13.08 3.18
N ILE A 111 5.14 -12.84 3.97
CA ILE A 111 4.28 -11.66 3.85
C ILE A 111 5.08 -10.38 4.11
N MET A 112 5.94 -10.37 5.13
CA MET A 112 6.83 -9.24 5.41
C MET A 112 7.85 -9.02 4.29
N ALA A 113 8.37 -10.09 3.69
CA ALA A 113 9.28 -10.00 2.54
C ALA A 113 8.59 -9.41 1.31
N PHE A 114 7.33 -9.77 1.03
CA PHE A 114 6.56 -9.14 -0.04
C PHE A 114 6.24 -7.68 0.24
N HIS A 115 5.92 -7.32 1.48
CA HIS A 115 5.78 -5.91 1.87
C HIS A 115 7.05 -5.12 1.61
N LEU A 116 8.21 -5.64 2.03
CA LEU A 116 9.50 -5.01 1.76
C LEU A 116 9.77 -4.92 0.25
N GLY A 117 9.48 -5.99 -0.50
CA GLY A 117 9.61 -6.03 -1.95
C GLY A 117 8.78 -4.95 -2.64
N ALA A 118 7.51 -4.79 -2.26
CA ALA A 118 6.62 -3.77 -2.81
C ALA A 118 7.05 -2.33 -2.50
N MET A 119 7.88 -2.11 -1.48
CA MET A 119 8.46 -0.80 -1.17
C MET A 119 9.71 -0.47 -2.00
N ILE A 120 10.39 -1.49 -2.55
CA ILE A 120 11.67 -1.37 -3.24
C ILE A 120 11.52 -1.52 -4.75
N PHE A 121 10.66 -2.42 -5.21
CA PHE A 121 10.54 -2.79 -6.62
C PHE A 121 9.25 -2.26 -7.24
N GLY A 122 9.36 -1.83 -8.50
CA GLY A 122 8.24 -1.33 -9.30
C GLY A 122 8.38 0.16 -9.53
N PHE A 123 7.25 0.85 -9.59
CA PHE A 123 7.20 2.31 -9.60
C PHE A 123 5.85 2.77 -9.07
N LYS A 124 5.83 3.99 -8.55
CA LYS A 124 4.62 4.64 -8.04
C LYS A 124 4.63 6.11 -8.42
N TYR A 125 3.63 6.50 -9.19
CA TYR A 125 3.36 7.91 -9.51
C TYR A 125 1.98 8.24 -8.97
N SER A 126 1.88 9.28 -8.16
CA SER A 126 0.64 9.64 -7.49
C SER A 126 0.21 11.06 -7.82
N ASP A 127 -1.08 11.35 -7.65
CA ASP A 127 -1.67 12.68 -7.87
C ASP A 127 -1.49 13.24 -9.30
N ILE A 128 -1.39 12.40 -10.34
CA ILE A 128 -1.25 12.85 -11.74
C ILE A 128 -2.59 13.44 -12.21
N GLU A 129 -2.59 14.70 -12.64
CA GLU A 129 -3.76 15.40 -13.17
C GLU A 129 -3.80 15.28 -14.70
N LEU A 130 -4.92 14.78 -15.24
CA LEU A 130 -5.15 14.68 -16.69
C LEU A 130 -6.49 15.30 -17.10
N MET A 131 -6.48 16.11 -18.15
CA MET A 131 -7.67 16.54 -18.90
C MET A 131 -7.91 15.65 -20.12
N PRO A 132 -9.15 15.55 -20.63
CA PRO A 132 -9.41 14.77 -21.85
C PRO A 132 -8.52 15.21 -23.01
N GLY A 133 -7.82 14.26 -23.61
CA GLY A 133 -6.79 14.49 -24.64
C GLY A 133 -5.36 14.49 -24.11
N ASP A 134 -5.16 14.74 -22.81
CA ASP A 134 -3.82 14.74 -22.20
C ASP A 134 -3.24 13.33 -22.10
N SER A 135 -1.90 13.29 -22.11
CA SER A 135 -1.13 12.08 -21.86
C SER A 135 -0.03 12.32 -20.83
N TYR A 136 0.27 11.30 -20.02
CA TYR A 136 1.39 11.29 -19.09
C TYR A 136 2.33 10.13 -19.41
N SER A 137 3.60 10.45 -19.68
CA SER A 137 4.64 9.46 -19.95
C SER A 137 5.37 9.07 -18.67
N PHE A 138 5.68 7.78 -18.51
CA PHE A 138 6.37 7.24 -17.35
C PHE A 138 7.31 6.08 -17.75
N GLU A 139 8.34 5.83 -16.92
CA GLU A 139 9.35 4.78 -17.15
C GLU A 139 10.00 4.79 -18.56
N ASN A 140 10.10 5.98 -19.17
CA ASN A 140 10.68 6.25 -20.50
C ASN A 140 10.09 5.49 -21.70
N GLN A 141 9.11 4.61 -21.50
CA GLN A 141 8.55 3.76 -22.55
C GLN A 141 7.03 3.69 -22.53
N TYR A 142 6.39 4.00 -21.39
CA TYR A 142 4.94 3.93 -21.28
C TYR A 142 4.32 5.32 -21.31
N SER A 143 3.10 5.42 -21.81
CA SER A 143 2.26 6.60 -21.61
C SER A 143 0.81 6.22 -21.38
N VAL A 144 0.15 6.93 -20.46
CA VAL A 144 -1.29 6.84 -20.26
C VAL A 144 -1.94 8.07 -20.87
N LYS A 145 -2.99 7.86 -21.66
CA LYS A 145 -3.80 8.92 -22.24
C LYS A 145 -5.20 8.90 -21.65
N LEU A 146 -5.72 10.08 -21.32
CA LEU A 146 -7.12 10.23 -20.94
C LEU A 146 -7.94 10.54 -22.19
N ASP A 147 -8.69 9.57 -22.69
CA ASP A 147 -9.45 9.73 -23.94
C ASP A 147 -10.73 10.54 -23.72
N SER A 148 -11.46 10.25 -22.64
CA SER A 148 -12.70 10.96 -22.31
C SER A 148 -13.06 10.79 -20.83
N VAL A 149 -13.86 11.73 -20.34
CA VAL A 149 -14.46 11.67 -19.00
C VAL A 149 -15.97 11.71 -19.16
N HIS A 150 -16.63 10.73 -18.56
CA HIS A 150 -18.08 10.69 -18.43
C HIS A 150 -18.42 10.98 -16.97
N TYR A 151 -18.99 12.17 -16.74
CA TYR A 151 -19.39 12.64 -15.41
C TYR A 151 -20.84 13.10 -15.48
N THR A 152 -21.73 12.40 -14.77
CA THR A 152 -23.18 12.62 -14.83
C THR A 152 -23.70 13.46 -13.67
N ASP A 153 -22.93 13.57 -12.60
CA ASP A 153 -23.33 14.30 -11.40
C ASP A 153 -23.16 15.82 -11.53
N ASP A 154 -23.64 16.56 -10.53
CA ASP A 154 -23.44 18.01 -10.47
C ASP A 154 -21.94 18.34 -10.29
N THR A 155 -21.38 19.03 -11.29
CA THR A 155 -19.99 19.47 -11.29
C THR A 155 -19.70 20.54 -10.24
N SER A 156 -20.73 21.18 -9.66
CA SER A 156 -20.57 22.12 -8.54
C SER A 156 -19.93 21.44 -7.32
N VAL A 157 -20.17 20.13 -7.14
CA VAL A 157 -19.59 19.33 -6.04
C VAL A 157 -18.07 19.28 -6.13
N LEU A 158 -17.51 19.31 -7.35
CA LEU A 158 -16.06 19.30 -7.58
C LEU A 158 -15.36 20.61 -7.17
N LYS A 159 -16.14 21.69 -6.92
CA LYS A 159 -15.63 22.98 -6.45
C LYS A 159 -15.61 23.08 -4.92
N LEU A 160 -16.26 22.16 -4.22
CA LEU A 160 -16.38 22.17 -2.77
C LEU A 160 -15.04 21.88 -2.08
N LYS A 161 -14.88 22.39 -0.86
CA LYS A 161 -13.72 22.02 -0.03
C LYS A 161 -13.84 20.56 0.40
N PHE A 162 -12.72 19.88 0.63
CA PHE A 162 -12.68 18.45 0.98
C PHE A 162 -13.67 18.03 2.08
N LYS A 163 -13.82 18.85 3.13
CA LYS A 163 -14.75 18.59 4.23
C LYS A 163 -16.21 18.56 3.75
N GLU A 164 -16.60 19.50 2.90
CA GLU A 164 -17.95 19.60 2.33
C GLU A 164 -18.18 18.54 1.25
N MET A 165 -17.15 18.20 0.48
CA MET A 165 -17.19 17.12 -0.51
C MET A 165 -17.55 15.78 0.14
N ARG A 166 -16.96 15.47 1.31
CA ARG A 166 -17.31 14.25 2.07
C ARG A 166 -18.79 14.14 2.40
N ASP A 167 -19.43 15.24 2.75
CA ASP A 167 -20.87 15.27 3.06
C ASP A 167 -21.74 15.11 1.78
N HIS A 168 -21.15 15.34 0.60
CA HIS A 168 -21.79 15.17 -0.70
C HIS A 168 -21.48 13.82 -1.36
N GLN A 169 -20.51 13.04 -0.86
CA GLN A 169 -20.22 11.67 -1.31
C GLN A 169 -21.18 10.65 -0.68
N THR A 170 -22.48 10.89 -0.83
CA THR A 170 -23.54 9.93 -0.48
C THR A 170 -23.97 9.17 -1.73
N LYS A 171 -24.52 7.96 -1.58
CA LYS A 171 -24.97 7.14 -2.71
C LYS A 171 -26.00 7.85 -3.60
N ASP A 172 -26.78 8.77 -3.03
CA ASP A 172 -27.84 9.50 -3.73
C ASP A 172 -27.33 10.74 -4.49
N LYS A 173 -26.11 11.20 -4.18
CA LYS A 173 -25.52 12.44 -4.74
C LYS A 173 -24.28 12.19 -5.59
N PHE A 174 -23.64 11.04 -5.43
CA PHE A 174 -22.46 10.65 -6.18
C PHE A 174 -22.58 9.23 -6.72
N HIS A 175 -22.81 9.13 -8.03
CA HIS A 175 -23.04 7.88 -8.73
C HIS A 175 -21.71 7.27 -9.20
N TYR A 176 -20.95 6.69 -8.26
CA TYR A 176 -19.61 6.16 -8.54
C TYR A 176 -19.56 5.06 -9.63
N GLN A 177 -20.69 4.41 -9.94
CA GLN A 177 -20.78 3.43 -11.01
C GLN A 177 -21.01 4.06 -12.39
N ASP A 178 -21.64 5.23 -12.42
CA ASP A 178 -22.00 5.94 -13.64
C ASP A 178 -20.90 6.93 -14.06
N ASN A 179 -20.16 7.47 -13.10
CA ASN A 179 -18.99 8.30 -13.40
C ASN A 179 -17.76 7.45 -13.73
N TYR A 180 -17.16 7.70 -14.90
CA TYR A 180 -16.00 6.97 -15.35
C TYR A 180 -15.10 7.78 -16.27
N ALA A 181 -13.87 7.32 -16.45
CA ALA A 181 -12.94 7.82 -17.46
C ALA A 181 -12.59 6.69 -18.42
N ARG A 182 -12.46 7.01 -19.72
CA ARG A 182 -11.84 6.10 -20.68
C ARG A 182 -10.37 6.46 -20.80
N ILE A 183 -9.51 5.48 -20.63
CA ILE A 183 -8.07 5.66 -20.73
C ILE A 183 -7.48 4.63 -21.69
N SER A 184 -6.35 5.01 -22.29
CA SER A 184 -5.55 4.15 -23.15
C SER A 184 -4.12 4.11 -22.63
N LEU A 185 -3.57 2.90 -22.53
CA LEU A 185 -2.18 2.67 -22.15
C LEU A 185 -1.37 2.35 -23.40
N TYR A 186 -0.25 3.04 -23.58
CA TYR A 186 0.66 2.85 -24.70
C TYR A 186 2.05 2.45 -24.20
N GLN A 187 2.78 1.73 -25.06
CA GLN A 187 4.21 1.49 -24.93
C GLN A 187 4.90 1.82 -26.26
N ASN A 188 5.87 2.74 -26.25
CA ASN A 188 6.55 3.22 -27.46
C ASN A 188 5.58 3.61 -28.59
N GLU A 189 4.51 4.34 -28.24
CA GLU A 189 3.42 4.77 -29.15
C GLU A 189 2.48 3.66 -29.64
N GLU A 190 2.76 2.39 -29.34
CA GLU A 190 1.85 1.27 -29.61
C GLU A 190 0.79 1.18 -28.51
N LEU A 191 -0.48 1.05 -28.90
CA LEU A 191 -1.59 0.85 -27.95
C LEU A 191 -1.49 -0.56 -27.36
N LEU A 192 -1.30 -0.65 -26.04
CA LEU A 192 -1.30 -1.92 -25.33
C LEU A 192 -2.72 -2.37 -24.97
N GLU A 193 -3.49 -1.46 -24.37
CA GLU A 193 -4.83 -1.76 -23.87
C GLU A 193 -5.61 -0.45 -23.70
N ASP A 194 -6.92 -0.47 -23.95
CA ASP A 194 -7.83 0.64 -23.68
C ASP A 194 -9.02 0.17 -22.84
N GLY A 195 -9.53 1.04 -21.98
CA GLY A 195 -10.61 0.63 -21.09
C GLY A 195 -11.20 1.75 -20.27
N ILE A 196 -12.15 1.34 -19.44
CA ILE A 196 -12.86 2.23 -18.53
C ILE A 196 -12.28 2.08 -17.13
N MET A 197 -12.02 3.21 -16.50
CA MET A 197 -11.59 3.33 -15.11
C MET A 197 -12.66 4.08 -14.31
N LYS A 198 -12.99 3.56 -13.12
CA LYS A 198 -13.89 4.19 -12.14
C LYS A 198 -13.14 4.36 -10.82
N MET A 199 -13.68 5.17 -9.88
CA MET A 199 -13.04 5.36 -8.57
C MET A 199 -12.76 4.04 -7.81
N LEU A 200 -13.64 3.04 -7.95
CA LEU A 200 -13.51 1.74 -7.27
C LEU A 200 -13.19 0.58 -8.24
N MET A 201 -12.98 0.89 -9.52
CA MET A 201 -12.65 -0.07 -10.55
C MET A 201 -11.42 0.45 -11.29
N PRO A 202 -10.21 0.19 -10.76
CA PRO A 202 -8.97 0.59 -11.41
C PRO A 202 -8.81 -0.13 -12.75
N PHE A 203 -8.08 0.51 -13.66
CA PHE A 203 -7.63 -0.11 -14.90
C PHE A 203 -6.37 -0.94 -14.62
N HIS A 204 -6.32 -2.14 -15.18
CA HIS A 204 -5.25 -3.10 -14.96
C HIS A 204 -4.70 -3.58 -16.30
N TYR A 205 -3.38 -3.57 -16.42
CA TYR A 205 -2.66 -4.21 -17.51
C TYR A 205 -1.41 -4.90 -16.93
N GLU A 206 -1.37 -6.22 -16.99
CA GLU A 206 -0.35 -7.04 -16.30
C GLU A 206 -0.19 -6.62 -14.81
N ASN A 207 1.00 -6.17 -14.42
CA ASN A 207 1.33 -5.71 -13.07
C ASN A 207 1.14 -4.19 -12.88
N ILE A 208 0.66 -3.47 -13.89
CA ILE A 208 0.39 -2.03 -13.83
C ILE A 208 -1.07 -1.81 -13.45
N ARG A 209 -1.29 -1.04 -12.39
CA ARG A 209 -2.60 -0.60 -11.93
C ARG A 209 -2.69 0.91 -12.03
N ILE A 210 -3.69 1.39 -12.76
CA ILE A 210 -4.04 2.81 -12.87
C ILE A 210 -5.35 3.01 -12.12
N SER A 211 -5.31 3.81 -11.05
CA SER A 211 -6.46 4.04 -10.17
C SER A 211 -6.87 5.50 -10.20
N MET A 212 -8.16 5.76 -10.36
CA MET A 212 -8.71 7.10 -10.25
C MET A 212 -8.86 7.47 -8.78
N ILE A 213 -8.26 8.59 -8.38
CA ILE A 213 -8.38 9.13 -7.03
C ILE A 213 -9.62 10.00 -6.92
N GLN A 214 -9.80 10.91 -7.89
CA GLN A 214 -10.87 11.90 -7.89
C GLN A 214 -11.08 12.51 -9.27
N PHE A 215 -12.29 13.01 -9.52
CA PHE A 215 -12.53 13.99 -10.56
C PHE A 215 -12.14 15.38 -10.06
N TYR A 216 -11.74 16.29 -10.96
CA TYR A 216 -11.48 17.67 -10.60
C TYR A 216 -11.89 18.62 -11.74
N LEU A 217 -12.16 19.88 -11.39
CA LEU A 217 -12.31 20.95 -12.37
C LEU A 217 -11.01 21.77 -12.41
N PRO A 218 -10.46 22.05 -13.61
CA PRO A 218 -9.29 22.91 -13.72
C PRO A 218 -9.60 24.32 -13.20
N LYS A 219 -8.66 24.91 -12.46
CA LYS A 219 -8.82 26.25 -11.86
C LYS A 219 -8.81 27.39 -12.89
N LYS A 220 -8.30 27.12 -14.10
CA LYS A 220 -8.15 28.08 -15.19
C LYS A 220 -8.76 27.51 -16.46
N GLY A 221 -9.59 28.29 -17.13
CA GLY A 221 -10.28 27.94 -18.36
C GLY A 221 -11.76 27.60 -18.15
N ASN A 222 -12.57 27.86 -19.18
CA ASN A 222 -14.01 27.68 -19.14
C ASN A 222 -14.39 26.22 -19.48
N PHE A 223 -13.76 25.27 -18.81
CA PHE A 223 -13.93 23.85 -19.09
C PHE A 223 -15.20 23.33 -18.39
N GLN A 224 -16.16 22.89 -19.19
CA GLN A 224 -17.35 22.19 -18.69
C GLN A 224 -17.06 20.72 -18.35
N THR A 225 -16.02 20.15 -18.96
CA THR A 225 -15.66 18.74 -18.77
C THR A 225 -14.64 18.58 -17.63
N PRO A 226 -14.92 17.74 -16.62
CA PRO A 226 -13.96 17.44 -15.56
C PRO A 226 -12.72 16.71 -16.08
N GLY A 227 -11.58 16.94 -15.41
CA GLY A 227 -10.39 16.09 -15.48
C GLY A 227 -10.40 15.01 -14.40
N VAL A 228 -9.40 14.15 -14.42
CA VAL A 228 -9.19 13.11 -13.38
C VAL A 228 -7.80 13.18 -12.77
N LYS A 229 -7.73 12.89 -11.47
CA LYS A 229 -6.49 12.59 -10.79
C LYS A 229 -6.29 11.09 -10.71
N ILE A 230 -5.12 10.61 -11.11
CA ILE A 230 -4.81 9.19 -11.16
C ILE A 230 -3.54 8.87 -10.37
N ASN A 231 -3.48 7.62 -9.90
CA ASN A 231 -2.26 6.97 -9.44
C ASN A 231 -1.90 5.86 -10.42
N ILE A 232 -0.62 5.75 -10.75
CA ILE A 232 -0.06 4.68 -11.54
C ILE A 232 0.89 3.90 -10.64
N VAL A 233 0.64 2.61 -10.45
CA VAL A 233 1.44 1.75 -9.58
C VAL A 233 1.76 0.46 -10.31
N LYS A 234 3.04 0.08 -10.32
CA LYS A 234 3.45 -1.28 -10.67
C LYS A 234 3.85 -2.02 -9.41
N ASP A 235 3.10 -3.07 -9.06
CA ASP A 235 3.36 -3.90 -7.87
C ASP A 235 3.51 -5.36 -8.30
N LEU A 236 4.75 -5.84 -8.29
CA LEU A 236 5.09 -7.21 -8.68
C LEU A 236 4.70 -8.25 -7.62
N PHE A 237 4.40 -7.82 -6.40
CA PHE A 237 4.19 -8.71 -5.26
C PHE A 237 2.75 -8.71 -4.76
N ALA A 238 1.89 -7.80 -5.23
CA ALA A 238 0.50 -7.69 -4.78
C ALA A 238 -0.25 -9.03 -4.79
N GLU A 239 -0.22 -9.77 -5.91
CA GLU A 239 -0.94 -11.03 -6.01
C GLU A 239 -0.36 -12.10 -5.07
N ALA A 240 0.96 -12.28 -5.09
CA ALA A 240 1.66 -13.23 -4.22
C ALA A 240 1.45 -12.90 -2.73
N PHE A 241 1.38 -11.61 -2.39
CA PHE A 241 1.05 -11.11 -1.07
C PHE A 241 -0.36 -11.54 -0.65
N PHE A 242 -1.39 -11.28 -1.45
CA PHE A 242 -2.77 -11.63 -1.11
C PHE A 242 -2.99 -13.15 -1.03
N ILE A 243 -2.37 -13.92 -1.92
CA ILE A 243 -2.38 -15.40 -1.85
C ILE A 243 -1.76 -15.87 -0.53
N SER A 244 -0.60 -15.32 -0.17
CA SER A 244 0.09 -15.69 1.08
C SER A 244 -0.73 -15.31 2.30
N TYR A 245 -1.37 -14.15 2.27
CA TYR A 245 -2.26 -13.71 3.34
C TYR A 245 -3.47 -14.64 3.49
N ALA A 246 -4.08 -15.06 2.39
CA ALA A 246 -5.19 -16.03 2.42
C ALA A 246 -4.75 -17.38 3.02
N ILE A 247 -3.56 -17.87 2.64
CA ILE A 247 -2.97 -19.09 3.22
C ILE A 247 -2.74 -18.92 4.73
N GLU A 248 -2.20 -17.77 5.17
CA GLU A 248 -1.99 -17.48 6.60
C GLU A 248 -3.30 -17.51 7.38
N ILE A 249 -4.39 -16.93 6.86
CA ILE A 249 -5.72 -16.99 7.48
C ILE A 249 -6.18 -18.45 7.65
N VAL A 250 -6.06 -19.27 6.60
CA VAL A 250 -6.44 -20.69 6.65
C VAL A 250 -5.61 -21.45 7.70
N LEU A 251 -4.31 -21.18 7.78
CA LEU A 251 -3.43 -21.76 8.80
C LEU A 251 -3.81 -21.31 10.21
N LEU A 252 -4.20 -20.05 10.39
CA LEU A 252 -4.61 -19.49 11.67
C LEU A 252 -5.92 -20.14 12.14
N LEU A 253 -6.91 -20.23 11.26
CA LEU A 253 -8.18 -20.92 11.54
C LEU A 253 -7.94 -22.39 11.91
N SER A 254 -7.09 -23.07 11.14
CA SER A 254 -6.69 -24.45 11.43
C SER A 254 -6.03 -24.56 12.80
N PHE A 255 -5.07 -23.69 13.10
CA PHE A 255 -4.39 -23.65 14.39
C PHE A 255 -5.37 -23.45 15.55
N VAL A 256 -6.33 -22.53 15.43
CA VAL A 256 -7.38 -22.30 16.44
C VAL A 256 -8.24 -23.55 16.62
N ILE A 257 -8.71 -24.18 15.55
CA ILE A 257 -9.53 -25.41 15.61
C ILE A 257 -8.78 -26.54 16.33
N PHE A 258 -7.52 -26.79 15.98
CA PHE A 258 -6.70 -27.86 16.57
C PHE A 258 -6.24 -27.57 18.01
N THR A 259 -6.16 -26.30 18.40
CA THR A 259 -5.81 -25.90 19.78
C THR A 259 -7.02 -25.90 20.70
N TRP A 260 -8.18 -25.42 20.22
CA TRP A 260 -9.44 -25.39 20.97
C TRP A 260 -9.93 -26.79 21.36
N ARG A 261 -9.77 -27.78 20.48
CA ARG A 261 -10.26 -29.16 20.70
C ARG A 261 -9.58 -29.96 21.83
N LYS A 262 -8.62 -29.40 22.58
CA LYS A 262 -8.08 -30.07 23.79
C LYS A 262 -8.09 -29.17 25.02
N ARG A 263 -9.29 -28.77 25.45
CA ARG A 263 -9.59 -28.60 26.87
C ARG A 263 -10.65 -29.62 27.25
#